data_AF-A0A3A8M7Y0-F1
#
_entry.id   AF-A0A3A8M7Y0-F1
#
_cell.length_a   1.000
_cell.length_b   1.000
_cell.length_c   1.000
_cell.angle_alpha   90.00
_cell.angle_beta   90.00
_cell.angle_gamma   90.00
#
_symmetry.space_group_name_H-M   'P 1'
#
loop_
_entity.id
_entity.type
_entity.pdbx_description
1 polymer ?
#
loop_
_entity_poly.entity_id
_entity_poly.type
_entity_poly.pdbx_seq_one_letter_code
_entity_poly.pdbx_strand_id
1 'polypeptide(L)'
;PRESSVQAPAVTQAQPPPEPVHEVAKPAAELQKDTYEENPAVAAEWAARYAANGLQPQAVANTSEMEAAPSITDAPATGTKGWTQPTPVIPQTDPTNCGAATAAMLVRAAGGGQGLTDAQLVKGLESKYADTRGTTPDQMARMLAGQGFEVTRGASNFDRDALDKALSEGKKAVAMVDSNRIQPGPEGRAADGSAHWVEIDGKDAQGHYQIKDSASGTSYSVGLHQLTDAMNSGWSTFSGGGMLIVNPTGGDANALAHQNENHSASLGDTSGIGSKTAASGTRESGS
;
A
#
# COMPACT_ATOMS: atom_id res chain seq x y z
N PRO A 1 27.94 -68.58 -3.23
CA PRO A 1 26.65 -69.23 -3.59
C PRO A 1 25.51 -68.19 -3.52
N ARG A 2 25.00 -67.57 -4.61
CA ARG A 2 24.11 -68.12 -5.66
C ARG A 2 23.06 -69.08 -5.06
N GLU A 3 21.74 -68.88 -5.15
CA GLU A 3 20.84 -68.47 -6.26
C GLU A 3 19.55 -67.81 -5.69
N SER A 4 19.03 -66.71 -6.25
CA SER A 4 17.97 -66.59 -7.30
C SER A 4 16.62 -67.25 -7.02
N SER A 5 15.54 -66.44 -6.99
CA SER A 5 14.19 -66.75 -7.52
C SER A 5 13.36 -65.45 -7.57
N VAL A 6 13.26 -64.74 -8.71
CA VAL A 6 12.23 -64.79 -9.78
C VAL A 6 11.26 -63.58 -9.70
N GLN A 7 11.20 -62.83 -10.82
CA GLN A 7 10.34 -61.67 -11.15
C GLN A 7 8.87 -62.05 -11.40
N ALA A 8 7.94 -61.11 -11.15
CA ALA A 8 6.96 -60.51 -12.09
C ALA A 8 5.74 -59.89 -11.34
N PRO A 9 4.89 -59.06 -11.98
CA PRO A 9 5.15 -57.77 -12.62
C PRO A 9 4.30 -56.62 -12.00
N ALA A 10 4.60 -55.39 -12.43
CA ALA A 10 3.90 -54.16 -12.08
C ALA A 10 2.41 -54.17 -12.45
N VAL A 11 1.56 -53.67 -11.54
CA VAL A 11 0.19 -53.26 -11.86
C VAL A 11 0.12 -51.75 -11.78
N THR A 12 0.30 -51.11 -12.93
CA THR A 12 -0.02 -49.71 -13.17
C THR A 12 -1.53 -49.53 -13.03
N GLN A 13 -2.00 -48.88 -11.96
CA GLN A 13 -3.34 -48.32 -11.95
C GLN A 13 -3.34 -47.08 -12.84
N ALA A 14 -3.87 -47.24 -14.06
CA ALA A 14 -4.08 -46.17 -15.01
C ALA A 14 -5.15 -45.20 -14.48
N GLN A 15 -4.76 -43.95 -14.33
CA GLN A 15 -5.64 -42.80 -14.14
C GLN A 15 -6.48 -42.61 -15.43
N PRO A 16 -7.80 -42.40 -15.35
CA PRO A 16 -8.61 -42.20 -16.56
C PRO A 16 -8.16 -40.92 -17.29
N PRO A 17 -8.21 -40.89 -18.64
CA PRO A 17 -7.82 -39.72 -19.41
C PRO A 17 -8.77 -38.54 -19.10
N PRO A 18 -8.26 -37.30 -18.99
CA PRO A 18 -9.13 -36.14 -18.86
C PRO A 18 -9.95 -35.93 -20.14
N GLU A 19 -11.24 -35.63 -19.95
CA GLU A 19 -12.14 -35.23 -21.04
C GLU A 19 -11.63 -33.98 -21.78
N PRO A 20 -11.85 -33.86 -23.10
CA PRO A 20 -11.46 -32.67 -23.83
C PRO A 20 -12.34 -31.49 -23.41
N VAL A 21 -11.77 -30.51 -22.72
CA VAL A 21 -12.40 -29.21 -22.49
C VAL A 21 -12.53 -28.49 -23.83
N HIS A 22 -13.77 -28.32 -24.29
CA HIS A 22 -14.09 -27.41 -25.38
C HIS A 22 -13.85 -25.97 -24.92
N GLU A 23 -12.92 -25.29 -25.61
CA GLU A 23 -12.68 -23.87 -25.49
C GLU A 23 -13.91 -23.11 -25.98
N VAL A 24 -14.74 -22.64 -25.05
CA VAL A 24 -15.80 -21.68 -25.37
C VAL A 24 -15.14 -20.31 -25.45
N ALA A 25 -14.95 -19.82 -26.67
CA ALA A 25 -14.53 -18.45 -26.93
C ALA A 25 -15.46 -17.48 -26.19
N LYS A 26 -14.91 -16.70 -25.25
CA LYS A 26 -15.65 -15.61 -24.61
C LYS A 26 -15.89 -14.50 -25.65
N PRO A 27 -17.15 -14.06 -25.87
CA PRO A 27 -17.39 -12.87 -26.68
C PRO A 27 -16.77 -11.65 -25.99
N ALA A 28 -16.25 -10.72 -26.80
CA ALA A 28 -15.73 -9.45 -26.35
C ALA A 28 -16.78 -8.71 -25.51
N ALA A 29 -16.41 -8.30 -24.29
CA ALA A 29 -17.29 -7.51 -23.44
C ALA A 29 -17.50 -6.13 -24.09
N GLU A 30 -18.74 -5.89 -24.53
CA GLU A 30 -19.20 -4.56 -24.90
C GLU A 30 -19.10 -3.61 -23.70
N LEU A 31 -18.60 -2.40 -23.94
CA LEU A 31 -18.61 -1.29 -22.98
C LEU A 31 -20.07 -1.02 -22.54
N GLN A 32 -20.44 -1.45 -21.34
CA GLN A 32 -21.65 -0.98 -20.69
C GLN A 32 -21.45 0.49 -20.28
N LYS A 33 -22.13 1.40 -20.97
CA LYS A 33 -22.30 2.80 -20.52
C LYS A 33 -23.33 2.81 -19.40
N ASP A 34 -22.87 3.07 -18.18
CA ASP A 34 -23.76 3.36 -17.05
C ASP A 34 -24.46 4.70 -17.32
N THR A 35 -25.79 4.68 -17.40
CA THR A 35 -26.61 5.88 -17.54
C THR A 35 -27.40 6.03 -16.26
N TYR A 36 -26.90 6.88 -15.37
CA TYR A 36 -27.62 7.24 -14.15
C TYR A 36 -28.72 8.25 -14.51
N GLU A 37 -29.98 7.85 -14.38
CA GLU A 37 -31.12 8.77 -14.33
C GLU A 37 -31.27 9.27 -12.88
N GLU A 38 -31.08 10.58 -12.67
CA GLU A 38 -31.43 11.23 -11.40
C GLU A 38 -32.93 11.09 -11.13
N ASN A 39 -33.29 10.48 -10.00
CA ASN A 39 -34.67 10.43 -9.55
C ASN A 39 -35.01 11.74 -8.79
N PRO A 40 -35.82 12.65 -9.37
CA PRO A 40 -36.11 13.95 -8.77
C PRO A 40 -36.84 13.86 -7.43
N ALA A 41 -37.48 12.72 -7.13
CA ALA A 41 -38.12 12.50 -5.83
C ALA A 41 -37.11 12.36 -4.69
N VAL A 42 -35.95 11.76 -4.95
CA VAL A 42 -34.88 11.60 -3.96
C VAL A 42 -34.21 12.95 -3.69
N ALA A 43 -33.97 13.74 -4.73
CA ALA A 43 -33.46 15.10 -4.59
C ALA A 43 -34.41 16.00 -3.78
N ALA A 44 -35.72 15.90 -4.01
CA ALA A 44 -36.74 16.63 -3.25
C ALA A 44 -36.80 16.21 -1.78
N GLU A 45 -36.67 14.91 -1.48
CA GLU A 45 -36.65 14.40 -0.10
C GLU A 45 -35.41 14.88 0.66
N TRP A 46 -34.24 14.92 0.01
CA TRP A 46 -33.02 15.50 0.58
C TRP A 46 -33.16 17.01 0.82
N ALA A 47 -33.72 17.76 -0.13
CA ALA A 47 -33.95 19.20 0.03
C ALA A 47 -34.88 19.53 1.21
N ALA A 48 -35.92 18.71 1.44
CA ALA A 48 -36.81 18.87 2.59
C ALA A 48 -36.10 18.62 3.93
N ARG A 49 -35.17 17.65 3.99
CA ARG A 49 -34.35 17.38 5.18
C ARG A 49 -33.40 18.53 5.53
N TYR A 50 -32.87 19.24 4.53
CA TYR A 50 -32.03 20.43 4.75
C TYR A 50 -32.83 21.65 5.24
N ALA A 51 -34.03 21.86 4.69
CA ALA A 51 -34.90 22.97 5.10
C ALA A 51 -35.40 22.84 6.57
N ALA A 52 -35.59 21.61 7.06
CA ALA A 52 -36.00 21.34 8.44
C ALA A 52 -34.92 21.68 9.49
N ASN A 53 -33.65 21.78 9.09
CA ASN A 53 -32.51 22.09 9.96
C ASN A 53 -32.10 23.57 9.95
N GLY A 54 -32.92 24.47 9.40
CA GLY A 54 -32.70 25.91 9.46
C GLY A 54 -31.52 26.44 8.63
N LEU A 55 -30.94 25.61 7.75
CA LEU A 55 -29.90 26.02 6.81
C LEU A 55 -30.57 26.42 5.50
N GLN A 56 -30.59 27.72 5.20
CA GLN A 56 -30.98 28.17 3.86
C GLN A 56 -29.84 27.89 2.88
N PRO A 57 -30.09 27.24 1.74
CA PRO A 57 -29.07 27.12 0.70
C PRO A 57 -28.84 28.52 0.10
N GLN A 58 -27.66 29.08 0.32
CA GLN A 58 -27.21 30.20 -0.50
C GLN A 58 -27.04 29.68 -1.92
N ALA A 59 -27.80 30.26 -2.85
CA ALA A 59 -27.64 30.02 -4.27
C ALA A 59 -26.24 30.48 -4.69
N VAL A 60 -25.30 29.53 -4.77
CA VAL A 60 -24.08 29.70 -5.55
C VAL A 60 -24.46 29.50 -7.01
N ALA A 61 -24.96 30.59 -7.60
CA ALA A 61 -24.99 30.74 -9.05
C ALA A 61 -23.54 30.86 -9.54
N ASN A 62 -22.87 29.72 -9.66
CA ASN A 62 -21.71 29.49 -10.50
C ASN A 62 -21.74 27.99 -10.80
N THR A 63 -22.13 27.64 -12.02
CA THR A 63 -21.77 26.36 -12.62
C THR A 63 -20.26 26.34 -12.77
N SER A 64 -19.55 26.07 -11.67
CA SER A 64 -18.19 25.58 -11.74
C SER A 64 -18.32 24.12 -12.12
N GLU A 65 -17.84 23.78 -13.32
CA GLU A 65 -17.42 22.43 -13.64
C GLU A 65 -16.83 21.79 -12.39
N MET A 66 -17.43 20.69 -11.96
CA MET A 66 -16.79 19.82 -10.98
C MET A 66 -15.51 19.35 -11.68
N GLU A 67 -14.41 20.02 -11.37
CA GLU A 67 -13.09 19.67 -11.89
C GLU A 67 -12.92 18.18 -11.56
N ALA A 68 -12.88 17.36 -12.61
CA ALA A 68 -12.56 15.95 -12.45
C ALA A 68 -11.26 15.87 -11.65
N ALA A 69 -11.21 14.97 -10.66
CA ALA A 69 -9.96 14.68 -9.97
C ALA A 69 -8.84 14.54 -11.02
N PRO A 70 -7.67 15.19 -10.83
CA PRO A 70 -6.65 15.25 -11.86
C PRO A 70 -6.35 13.84 -12.36
N SER A 71 -6.63 13.60 -13.64
CA SER A 71 -6.38 12.31 -14.26
C SER A 71 -4.87 12.14 -14.42
N ILE A 72 -4.35 10.98 -14.01
CA ILE A 72 -2.93 10.56 -14.05
C ILE A 72 -2.38 10.50 -15.51
N THR A 73 -3.20 10.88 -16.50
CA THR A 73 -2.88 10.81 -17.93
C THR A 73 -2.19 12.04 -18.47
N ASP A 74 -2.12 13.15 -17.72
CA ASP A 74 -1.29 14.30 -18.08
C ASP A 74 0.16 14.03 -17.66
N ALA A 75 0.84 13.17 -18.42
CA ALA A 75 2.26 12.89 -18.24
C ALA A 75 3.05 14.22 -18.26
N PRO A 76 3.78 14.58 -17.20
CA PRO A 76 4.57 15.80 -17.21
C PRO A 76 5.68 15.66 -18.26
N ALA A 77 5.91 16.78 -18.96
CA ALA A 77 7.08 16.97 -19.77
C ALA A 77 8.34 16.59 -18.99
N THR A 78 9.30 15.95 -19.67
CA THR A 78 10.60 15.52 -19.13
C THR A 78 11.21 16.60 -18.24
N GLY A 79 11.22 16.37 -16.92
CA GLY A 79 11.86 17.28 -15.96
C GLY A 79 11.16 17.45 -14.62
N THR A 80 9.84 17.21 -14.52
CA THR A 80 9.12 17.23 -13.23
C THR A 80 8.89 15.80 -12.77
N LYS A 81 9.60 15.33 -11.73
CA LYS A 81 9.27 14.03 -11.12
C LYS A 81 7.92 14.18 -10.41
N GLY A 82 6.97 13.35 -10.81
CA GLY A 82 5.65 13.22 -10.22
C GLY A 82 5.29 11.75 -10.10
N TRP A 83 4.12 11.43 -9.56
CA TRP A 83 3.59 10.07 -9.66
C TRP A 83 3.22 9.80 -11.12
N THR A 84 3.82 8.79 -11.71
CA THR A 84 3.68 8.44 -13.13
C THR A 84 2.69 7.31 -13.38
N GLN A 85 2.31 6.59 -12.32
CA GLN A 85 1.37 5.48 -12.36
C GLN A 85 0.76 5.24 -10.97
N PRO A 86 -0.38 4.54 -10.88
CA PRO A 86 -0.91 4.06 -9.59
C PRO A 86 0.14 3.24 -8.84
N THR A 87 0.14 3.33 -7.51
CA THR A 87 1.12 2.58 -6.72
C THR A 87 0.82 1.07 -6.76
N PRO A 88 1.74 0.23 -7.26
CA PRO A 88 1.56 -1.22 -7.21
C PRO A 88 1.79 -1.74 -5.79
N VAL A 89 1.16 -2.87 -5.44
CA VAL A 89 1.53 -3.59 -4.22
C VAL A 89 2.71 -4.49 -4.52
N ILE A 90 3.84 -4.24 -3.87
CA ILE A 90 5.02 -5.09 -3.92
C ILE A 90 5.11 -5.89 -2.62
N PRO A 91 4.93 -7.21 -2.66
CA PRO A 91 5.10 -8.04 -1.48
C PRO A 91 6.54 -7.96 -0.96
N GLN A 92 6.69 -7.93 0.35
CA GLN A 92 7.99 -8.07 0.99
C GLN A 92 8.50 -9.50 0.76
N THR A 93 9.81 -9.66 0.59
CA THR A 93 10.42 -10.98 0.31
C THR A 93 11.01 -11.63 1.56
N ASP A 94 11.17 -10.85 2.63
CA ASP A 94 11.70 -11.27 3.92
C ASP A 94 10.85 -10.64 5.04
N PRO A 95 10.65 -11.29 6.20
CA PRO A 95 9.93 -10.71 7.33
C PRO A 95 10.41 -9.31 7.78
N THR A 96 11.66 -8.95 7.50
CA THR A 96 12.26 -7.69 7.95
C THR A 96 12.22 -6.57 6.90
N ASN A 97 11.89 -6.86 5.64
CA ASN A 97 12.06 -5.90 4.55
C ASN A 97 10.79 -5.15 4.12
N CYS A 98 9.79 -5.05 5.01
CA CYS A 98 8.56 -4.28 4.76
C CYS A 98 8.83 -2.80 4.42
N GLY A 99 9.83 -2.17 5.05
CA GLY A 99 10.20 -0.79 4.75
C GLY A 99 10.77 -0.64 3.34
N ALA A 100 11.69 -1.53 2.95
CA ALA A 100 12.24 -1.57 1.60
C ALA A 100 11.17 -1.88 0.54
N ALA A 101 10.23 -2.77 0.84
CA ALA A 101 9.10 -3.07 -0.02
C ALA A 101 8.18 -1.86 -0.20
N THR A 102 7.81 -1.18 0.89
CA THR A 102 6.99 0.04 0.87
C THR A 102 7.67 1.15 0.06
N ALA A 103 8.98 1.37 0.25
CA ALA A 103 9.72 2.35 -0.56
C ALA A 103 9.80 1.92 -2.04
N ALA A 104 9.94 0.63 -2.34
CA ALA A 104 9.92 0.13 -3.71
C ALA A 104 8.58 0.40 -4.41
N MET A 105 7.45 0.30 -3.69
CA MET A 105 6.13 0.66 -4.22
C MET A 105 6.11 2.12 -4.69
N LEU A 106 6.59 3.05 -3.85
CA LEU A 106 6.71 4.47 -4.20
C LEU A 106 7.67 4.70 -5.37
N VAL A 107 8.81 4.00 -5.40
CA VAL A 107 9.76 4.05 -6.53
C VAL A 107 9.06 3.66 -7.83
N ARG A 108 8.28 2.58 -7.83
CA ARG A 108 7.49 2.19 -9.01
C ARG A 108 6.47 3.27 -9.36
N ALA A 109 5.70 3.77 -8.41
CA ALA A 109 4.71 4.82 -8.65
C ALA A 109 5.34 6.06 -9.31
N ALA A 110 6.55 6.45 -8.90
CA ALA A 110 7.31 7.56 -9.47
C ALA A 110 8.04 7.22 -10.79
N GLY A 111 7.82 6.03 -11.34
CA GLY A 111 8.41 5.60 -12.60
C GLY A 111 9.90 5.31 -12.47
N GLY A 112 10.33 4.71 -11.35
CA GLY A 112 11.71 4.28 -11.11
C GLY A 112 11.90 2.76 -11.11
N GLY A 113 13.16 2.33 -11.03
CA GLY A 113 13.53 0.92 -10.92
C GLY A 113 13.41 0.13 -12.23
N GLN A 114 13.37 0.79 -13.39
CA GLN A 114 13.31 0.11 -14.69
C GLN A 114 14.45 -0.89 -14.85
N GLY A 115 14.14 -2.05 -15.43
CA GLY A 115 15.12 -3.13 -15.65
C GLY A 115 15.41 -3.99 -14.41
N LEU A 116 14.87 -3.66 -13.24
CA LEU A 116 14.90 -4.51 -12.05
C LEU A 116 13.57 -5.24 -11.88
N THR A 117 13.61 -6.47 -11.39
CA THR A 117 12.42 -7.10 -10.80
C THR A 117 12.08 -6.45 -9.46
N ASP A 118 10.85 -6.61 -8.98
CA ASP A 118 10.46 -6.04 -7.69
C ASP A 118 11.32 -6.59 -6.55
N ALA A 119 11.59 -7.90 -6.53
CA ALA A 119 12.49 -8.50 -5.55
C ALA A 119 13.92 -7.92 -5.59
N GLN A 120 14.45 -7.62 -6.79
CA GLN A 120 15.75 -6.97 -6.93
C GLN A 120 15.74 -5.53 -6.42
N LEU A 121 14.67 -4.78 -6.70
CA LEU A 121 14.49 -3.42 -6.21
C LEU A 121 14.40 -3.38 -4.68
N VAL A 122 13.55 -4.23 -4.09
CA VAL A 122 13.42 -4.37 -2.63
C VAL A 122 14.75 -4.71 -1.99
N LYS A 123 15.42 -5.75 -2.48
CA LYS A 123 16.73 -6.18 -1.95
C LYS A 123 17.81 -5.10 -2.08
N GLY A 124 17.81 -4.35 -3.18
CA GLY A 124 18.74 -3.25 -3.40
C GLY A 124 18.54 -2.09 -2.41
N LEU A 125 17.27 -1.74 -2.14
CA LEU A 125 16.92 -0.73 -1.14
C LEU A 125 17.26 -1.20 0.28
N GLU A 126 16.89 -2.43 0.62
CA GLU A 126 17.20 -3.05 1.91
C GLU A 126 18.71 -3.05 2.17
N SER A 127 19.50 -3.58 1.23
CA SER A 127 20.96 -3.71 1.38
C SER A 127 21.68 -2.37 1.56
N LYS A 128 21.09 -1.28 1.07
CA LYS A 128 21.70 0.05 1.09
C LYS A 128 21.29 0.88 2.30
N TYR A 129 20.08 0.70 2.82
CA TYR A 129 19.48 1.62 3.79
C TYR A 129 18.99 0.97 5.08
N ALA A 130 18.71 -0.33 5.07
CA ALA A 130 18.20 -1.07 6.22
C ALA A 130 19.29 -1.96 6.84
N ASP A 131 19.00 -2.54 8.00
CA ASP A 131 19.80 -3.61 8.60
C ASP A 131 18.96 -4.88 8.78
N THR A 132 19.56 -5.94 9.33
CA THR A 132 18.90 -7.23 9.52
C THR A 132 17.73 -7.22 10.51
N ARG A 133 17.49 -6.10 11.20
CA ARG A 133 16.37 -5.90 12.13
C ARG A 133 15.19 -5.20 11.46
N GLY A 134 15.32 -4.76 10.22
CA GLY A 134 14.30 -4.06 9.46
C GLY A 134 14.63 -2.59 9.21
N THR A 135 13.60 -1.77 8.98
CA THR A 135 13.77 -0.35 8.60
C THR A 135 13.25 0.59 9.67
N THR A 136 14.11 1.41 10.26
CA THR A 136 13.73 2.50 11.20
C THR A 136 13.17 3.72 10.44
N PRO A 137 12.52 4.69 11.12
CA PRO A 137 12.09 5.94 10.49
C PRO A 137 13.21 6.72 9.81
N ASP A 138 14.39 6.84 10.44
CA ASP A 138 15.55 7.50 9.85
C ASP A 138 16.13 6.74 8.65
N GLN A 139 16.10 5.41 8.69
CA GLN A 139 16.49 4.59 7.54
C GLN A 139 15.49 4.74 6.40
N MET A 140 14.19 4.78 6.69
CA MET A 140 13.14 5.05 5.70
C MET A 140 13.31 6.43 5.07
N ALA A 141 13.53 7.48 5.87
CA ALA A 141 13.75 8.85 5.39
C ALA A 141 14.95 8.97 4.44
N ARG A 142 16.07 8.31 4.76
CA ARG A 142 17.27 8.24 3.91
C ARG A 142 17.05 7.38 2.67
N MET A 143 16.30 6.28 2.79
CA MET A 143 15.91 5.44 1.67
C MET A 143 15.09 6.24 0.66
N LEU A 144 14.09 6.98 1.13
CA LEU A 144 13.25 7.88 0.34
C LEU A 144 14.09 8.98 -0.34
N ALA A 145 14.96 9.67 0.41
CA ALA A 145 15.87 10.68 -0.14
C ALA A 145 16.76 10.11 -1.25
N GLY A 146 17.27 8.90 -1.04
CA GLY A 146 18.08 8.16 -2.00
C GLY A 146 17.40 7.86 -3.33
N GLN A 147 16.07 7.88 -3.35
CA GLN A 147 15.25 7.67 -4.55
C GLN A 147 14.69 8.99 -5.12
N GLY A 148 15.05 10.14 -4.53
CA GLY A 148 14.58 11.45 -4.95
C GLY A 148 13.20 11.82 -4.42
N PHE A 149 12.83 11.28 -3.25
CA PHE A 149 11.62 11.68 -2.54
C PHE A 149 11.96 12.67 -1.41
N GLU A 150 11.21 13.76 -1.39
CA GLU A 150 11.15 14.65 -0.25
C GLU A 150 10.13 14.12 0.77
N VAL A 151 10.52 14.11 2.03
CA VAL A 151 9.60 14.01 3.16
C VAL A 151 9.21 15.43 3.55
N THR A 152 7.95 15.80 3.32
CA THR A 152 7.45 17.15 3.58
C THR A 152 6.95 17.33 5.02
N ARG A 153 6.70 16.23 5.73
CA ARG A 153 6.28 16.20 7.13
C ARG A 153 6.54 14.83 7.73
N GLY A 154 6.95 14.81 8.99
CA GLY A 154 6.88 13.63 9.84
C GLY A 154 6.01 13.89 11.07
N ALA A 155 5.29 12.87 11.53
CA ALA A 155 4.44 12.93 12.72
C ALA A 155 4.53 11.60 13.49
N SER A 156 4.82 11.66 14.79
CA SER A 156 4.91 10.47 15.66
C SER A 156 3.54 9.86 15.97
N ASN A 157 2.47 10.65 15.81
CA ASN A 157 1.08 10.25 15.96
C ASN A 157 0.30 10.45 14.66
N PHE A 158 -0.92 9.93 14.62
CA PHE A 158 -1.82 10.15 13.50
C PHE A 158 -2.23 11.63 13.41
N ASP A 159 -1.80 12.31 12.34
CA ASP A 159 -2.16 13.68 12.01
C ASP A 159 -3.13 13.69 10.83
N ARG A 160 -4.43 13.66 11.15
CA ARG A 160 -5.50 13.57 10.16
C ARG A 160 -5.44 14.71 9.15
N ASP A 161 -5.37 15.94 9.64
CA ASP A 161 -5.54 17.11 8.80
C ASP A 161 -4.35 17.26 7.86
N ALA A 162 -3.13 16.99 8.34
CA ALA A 162 -1.96 16.99 7.49
C ALA A 162 -1.99 15.89 6.43
N LEU A 163 -2.40 14.67 6.82
CA LEU A 163 -2.54 13.55 5.88
C LEU A 163 -3.61 13.85 4.83
N ASP A 164 -4.81 14.27 5.25
CA ASP A 164 -5.93 14.56 4.36
C ASP A 164 -5.58 15.67 3.37
N LYS A 165 -4.93 16.74 3.86
CA LYS A 165 -4.42 17.81 3.00
C LYS A 165 -3.39 17.28 2.01
N ALA A 166 -2.41 16.50 2.46
CA ALA A 166 -1.37 15.97 1.59
C ALA A 166 -1.94 15.04 0.50
N LEU A 167 -2.86 14.14 0.86
CA LEU A 167 -3.53 13.27 -0.09
C LEU A 167 -4.34 14.07 -1.12
N SER A 168 -5.01 15.15 -0.70
CA SER A 168 -5.73 16.05 -1.62
C SER A 168 -4.80 16.81 -2.59
N GLU A 169 -3.54 17.02 -2.21
CA GLU A 169 -2.49 17.60 -3.05
C GLU A 169 -1.77 16.55 -3.92
N GLY A 170 -2.26 15.30 -3.93
CA GLY A 170 -1.66 14.21 -4.69
C GLY A 170 -0.36 13.67 -4.08
N LYS A 171 0.00 14.04 -2.85
CA LYS A 171 1.12 13.41 -2.11
C LYS A 171 0.68 12.06 -1.55
N LYS A 172 1.64 11.26 -1.12
CA LYS A 172 1.40 9.96 -0.46
C LYS A 172 1.97 9.98 0.95
N ALA A 173 1.72 8.95 1.72
CA ALA A 173 2.40 8.78 3.00
C ALA A 173 2.88 7.35 3.19
N VAL A 174 3.90 7.18 4.03
CA VAL A 174 4.25 5.89 4.62
C VAL A 174 4.03 5.99 6.12
N ALA A 175 3.45 4.95 6.71
CA ALA A 175 3.16 4.92 8.13
C ALA A 175 3.68 3.62 8.73
N MET A 176 4.27 3.74 9.93
CA MET A 176 4.56 2.61 10.77
C MET A 176 3.34 2.35 11.66
N VAL A 177 2.80 1.14 11.55
CA VAL A 177 1.56 0.71 12.20
C VAL A 177 1.78 -0.59 12.96
N ASP A 178 0.91 -0.87 13.92
CA ASP A 178 0.79 -2.22 14.48
C ASP A 178 0.09 -3.14 13.45
N SER A 179 0.81 -4.18 13.01
CA SER A 179 0.37 -5.11 11.97
C SER A 179 -0.93 -5.86 12.30
N ASN A 180 -1.22 -6.13 13.58
CA ASN A 180 -2.45 -6.79 14.02
C ASN A 180 -3.62 -5.82 14.18
N ARG A 181 -3.34 -4.52 14.32
CA ARG A 181 -4.36 -3.47 14.42
C ARG A 181 -4.80 -2.96 13.07
N ILE A 182 -3.86 -2.80 12.13
CA ILE A 182 -4.15 -2.26 10.80
C ILE A 182 -4.93 -3.25 9.94
N GLN A 183 -4.63 -4.54 10.05
CA GLN A 183 -5.34 -5.59 9.33
C GLN A 183 -5.38 -6.84 10.23
N PRO A 184 -6.40 -6.93 11.11
CA PRO A 184 -6.56 -8.05 12.03
C PRO A 184 -6.69 -9.40 11.29
N GLY A 185 -6.24 -10.46 11.95
CA GLY A 185 -6.38 -11.83 11.45
C GLY A 185 -7.83 -12.36 11.54
N PRO A 186 -8.09 -13.57 11.03
CA PRO A 186 -9.43 -14.20 11.08
C PRO A 186 -9.92 -14.47 12.51
N GLU A 187 -9.01 -14.58 13.48
CA GLU A 187 -9.34 -14.68 14.91
C GLU A 187 -9.74 -13.33 15.54
N GLY A 188 -9.76 -12.26 14.75
CA GLY A 188 -10.08 -10.90 15.17
C GLY A 188 -8.85 -10.10 15.61
N ARG A 189 -9.08 -9.06 16.42
CA ARG A 189 -7.99 -8.27 17.04
C ARG A 189 -7.25 -9.15 18.06
N ALA A 190 -6.12 -9.69 17.64
CA ALA A 190 -5.16 -10.33 18.52
C ALA A 190 -4.46 -9.30 19.43
N ALA A 191 -3.56 -9.76 20.30
CA ALA A 191 -2.59 -8.90 20.97
C ALA A 191 -1.78 -8.06 19.97
N ASP A 192 -1.10 -7.02 20.46
CA ASP A 192 -0.24 -6.15 19.65
C ASP A 192 0.66 -7.00 18.75
N GLY A 193 0.74 -6.60 17.48
CA GLY A 193 1.49 -7.31 16.46
C GLY A 193 2.96 -6.89 16.46
N SER A 194 3.42 -6.48 15.29
CA SER A 194 4.75 -5.94 15.06
C SER A 194 4.66 -4.55 14.44
N ALA A 195 5.69 -3.74 14.66
CA ALA A 195 5.88 -2.49 13.94
C ALA A 195 6.00 -2.79 12.45
N HIS A 196 5.16 -2.22 11.60
CA HIS A 196 5.08 -2.58 10.18
C HIS A 196 4.93 -1.34 9.31
N TRP A 197 5.67 -1.25 8.21
CA TRP A 197 5.54 -0.16 7.25
C TRP A 197 4.43 -0.47 6.24
N VAL A 198 3.55 0.51 6.05
CA VAL A 198 2.54 0.50 4.99
C VAL A 198 2.58 1.83 4.23
N GLU A 199 2.12 1.81 2.98
CA GLU A 199 1.84 3.02 2.22
C GLU A 199 0.37 3.41 2.38
N ILE A 200 0.11 4.71 2.43
CA ILE A 200 -1.20 5.32 2.31
C ILE A 200 -1.23 6.09 0.98
N ASP A 201 -1.99 5.53 0.02
CA ASP A 201 -2.02 5.95 -1.39
C ASP A 201 -3.09 7.02 -1.67
N GLY A 202 -4.12 7.09 -0.83
CA GLY A 202 -5.26 8.00 -1.03
C GLY A 202 -6.45 7.68 -0.14
N LYS A 203 -7.62 8.18 -0.54
CA LYS A 203 -8.92 7.85 0.07
C LYS A 203 -9.92 7.37 -0.97
N ASP A 204 -10.84 6.50 -0.57
CA ASP A 204 -12.04 6.24 -1.38
C ASP A 204 -13.10 7.34 -1.18
N ALA A 205 -14.20 7.22 -1.93
CA ALA A 205 -15.33 8.14 -1.87
C ALA A 205 -16.04 8.16 -0.50
N GLN A 206 -15.84 7.12 0.32
CA GLN A 206 -16.38 7.00 1.67
C GLN A 206 -15.43 7.62 2.71
N GLY A 207 -14.25 8.08 2.29
CA GLY A 207 -13.24 8.69 3.14
C GLY A 207 -12.34 7.69 3.87
N HIS A 208 -12.36 6.40 3.49
CA HIS A 208 -11.44 5.40 4.01
C HIS A 208 -10.08 5.50 3.32
N TYR A 209 -9.03 5.34 4.10
CA TYR A 209 -7.65 5.38 3.63
C TYR A 209 -7.31 4.11 2.85
N GLN A 210 -6.70 4.27 1.68
CA GLN A 210 -6.24 3.17 0.85
C GLN A 210 -4.83 2.77 1.27
N ILE A 211 -4.71 1.57 1.83
CA ILE A 211 -3.46 1.02 2.34
C ILE A 211 -2.87 0.07 1.30
N LYS A 212 -1.59 0.23 0.96
CA LYS A 212 -0.81 -0.80 0.27
C LYS A 212 0.11 -1.47 1.30
N ASP A 213 -0.04 -2.78 1.43
CA ASP A 213 0.59 -3.53 2.50
C ASP A 213 1.49 -4.63 1.93
N SER A 214 2.79 -4.47 2.14
CA SER A 214 3.79 -5.41 1.65
C SER A 214 3.74 -6.77 2.35
N ALA A 215 3.27 -6.84 3.59
CA ALA A 215 3.22 -8.08 4.36
C ALA A 215 2.09 -8.98 3.89
N SER A 216 0.93 -8.40 3.60
CA SER A 216 -0.19 -9.17 3.01
C SER A 216 -0.08 -9.32 1.49
N GLY A 217 0.71 -8.47 0.83
CA GLY A 217 0.77 -8.42 -0.63
C GLY A 217 -0.53 -7.91 -1.26
N THR A 218 -1.36 -7.19 -0.49
CA THR A 218 -2.67 -6.70 -0.95
C THR A 218 -2.85 -5.19 -0.72
N SER A 219 -3.85 -4.62 -1.40
CA SER A 219 -4.40 -3.30 -1.08
C SER A 219 -5.72 -3.47 -0.34
N TYR A 220 -5.99 -2.62 0.64
CA TYR A 220 -7.27 -2.61 1.35
C TYR A 220 -7.59 -1.22 1.88
N SER A 221 -8.87 -0.97 2.16
CA SER A 221 -9.34 0.30 2.71
C SER A 221 -9.52 0.17 4.22
N VAL A 222 -9.10 1.19 4.97
CA VAL A 222 -9.30 1.26 6.43
C VAL A 222 -9.99 2.55 6.84
N GLY A 223 -10.87 2.46 7.82
CA GLY A 223 -11.48 3.63 8.42
C GLY A 223 -10.49 4.45 9.24
N LEU A 224 -10.82 5.74 9.45
CA LEU A 224 -10.05 6.67 10.28
C LEU A 224 -9.67 6.07 11.64
N HIS A 225 -10.66 5.55 12.38
CA HIS A 225 -10.43 5.00 13.71
C HIS A 225 -9.44 3.83 13.70
N GLN A 226 -9.51 2.96 12.70
CA GLN A 226 -8.61 1.80 12.57
C GLN A 226 -7.18 2.23 12.28
N LEU A 227 -6.97 3.20 11.38
CA LEU A 227 -5.64 3.72 11.08
C LEU A 227 -5.04 4.46 12.28
N THR A 228 -5.83 5.31 12.94
CA THR A 228 -5.41 6.02 14.14
C THR A 228 -5.01 5.06 15.26
N ASP A 229 -5.84 4.04 15.53
CA ASP A 229 -5.56 3.02 16.54
C ASP A 229 -4.29 2.24 16.21
N ALA A 230 -4.11 1.82 14.94
CA ALA A 230 -2.93 1.08 14.52
C ALA A 230 -1.63 1.88 14.61
N MET A 231 -1.64 3.16 14.24
CA MET A 231 -0.47 4.04 14.36
C MET A 231 -0.15 4.36 15.82
N ASN A 232 -1.16 4.70 16.62
CA ASN A 232 -0.96 5.03 18.02
C ASN A 232 -0.47 3.81 18.82
N SER A 233 -1.03 2.62 18.56
CA SER A 233 -0.56 1.34 19.12
C SER A 233 0.88 1.07 18.70
N GLY A 234 1.19 1.26 17.40
CA GLY A 234 2.54 1.12 16.89
C GLY A 234 3.55 1.98 17.66
N TRP A 235 3.23 3.27 17.84
CA TRP A 235 4.06 4.19 18.61
C TRP A 235 4.19 3.76 20.09
N SER A 236 3.07 3.52 20.78
CA SER A 236 3.07 3.25 22.23
C SER A 236 3.73 1.92 22.59
N THR A 237 3.55 0.89 21.76
CA THR A 237 4.02 -0.46 22.04
C THR A 237 5.48 -0.63 21.60
N PHE A 238 5.86 -0.06 20.47
CA PHE A 238 7.19 -0.27 19.90
C PHE A 238 8.16 0.87 20.19
N SER A 239 7.74 1.98 20.83
CA SER A 239 8.59 3.14 21.15
C SER A 239 9.25 3.80 19.93
N GLY A 240 8.61 3.67 18.76
CA GLY A 240 9.07 4.24 17.51
C GLY A 240 8.02 4.04 16.43
N GLY A 241 8.11 4.84 15.37
CA GLY A 241 7.17 4.85 14.27
C GLY A 241 6.56 6.22 14.02
N GLY A 242 5.37 6.23 13.43
CA GLY A 242 4.74 7.45 12.94
C GLY A 242 4.59 7.44 11.43
N MET A 243 4.37 8.61 10.86
CA MET A 243 4.05 8.80 9.46
C MET A 243 4.97 9.82 8.81
N LEU A 244 5.36 9.53 7.57
CA LEU A 244 6.13 10.42 6.71
C LEU A 244 5.26 10.76 5.49
N ILE A 245 5.01 12.03 5.24
CA ILE A 245 4.32 12.50 4.03
C ILE A 245 5.36 12.73 2.93
N VAL A 246 5.20 12.04 1.82
CA VAL A 246 6.21 11.90 0.77
C VAL A 246 5.75 12.49 -0.56
N ASN A 247 6.69 13.10 -1.27
CA ASN A 247 6.48 13.62 -2.61
C ASN A 247 7.71 13.37 -3.49
N PRO A 248 7.57 12.85 -4.73
CA PRO A 248 8.65 12.81 -5.69
C PRO A 248 9.01 14.23 -6.10
N THR A 249 10.26 14.60 -5.93
CA THR A 249 10.80 15.90 -6.34
C THR A 249 12.03 15.75 -7.21
N GLY A 250 12.74 14.62 -7.08
CA GLY A 250 14.07 14.46 -7.67
C GLY A 250 15.09 15.31 -6.93
N GLY A 251 16.17 15.69 -7.62
CA GLY A 251 17.23 16.49 -7.01
C GLY A 251 18.31 15.67 -6.32
N ASP A 252 19.14 16.36 -5.53
CA ASP A 252 20.31 15.79 -4.89
C ASP A 252 19.93 14.94 -3.67
N ALA A 253 20.36 13.68 -3.67
CA ALA A 253 20.00 12.72 -2.63
C ALA A 253 20.56 13.10 -1.24
N ASN A 254 21.72 13.76 -1.17
CA ASN A 254 22.31 14.14 0.12
C ASN A 254 21.58 15.35 0.72
N ALA A 255 21.22 16.33 -0.11
CA ALA A 255 20.39 17.46 0.30
C ALA A 255 19.02 16.99 0.80
N LEU A 256 18.36 16.08 0.07
CA LEU A 256 17.11 15.47 0.51
C LEU A 256 17.29 14.66 1.79
N ALA A 257 18.41 13.94 1.96
CA ALA A 257 18.64 13.16 3.18
C ALA A 257 18.70 14.07 4.41
N HIS A 258 19.45 15.16 4.35
CA HIS A 258 19.51 16.15 5.45
C HIS A 258 18.18 16.84 5.72
N GLN A 259 17.38 17.10 4.68
CA GLN A 259 16.03 17.65 4.86
C GLN A 259 15.10 16.63 5.51
N ASN A 260 15.08 15.40 5.00
CA ASN A 260 14.21 14.33 5.47
C ASN A 260 14.55 13.92 6.92
N GLU A 261 15.83 13.97 7.32
CA GLU A 261 16.28 13.71 8.70
C GLU A 261 15.57 14.61 9.73
N ASN A 262 15.33 15.89 9.40
CA ASN A 262 14.59 16.79 10.30
C ASN A 262 13.13 16.35 10.52
N HIS A 263 12.58 15.58 9.60
CA HIS A 263 11.22 15.06 9.67
C HIS A 263 11.13 13.68 10.31
N SER A 264 12.22 12.90 10.35
CA SER A 264 12.25 11.58 10.99
C SER A 264 12.85 11.55 12.39
N ALA A 265 13.66 12.54 12.77
CA ALA A 265 14.41 12.53 14.03
C ALA A 265 13.55 12.39 15.31
N SER A 266 12.28 12.80 15.27
CA SER A 266 11.35 12.69 16.41
C SER A 266 10.53 11.39 16.43
N LEU A 267 10.77 10.48 15.48
CA LEU A 267 9.96 9.29 15.24
C LEU A 267 10.50 8.02 15.92
N GLY A 268 11.50 8.15 16.79
CA GLY A 268 12.12 7.01 17.47
C GLY A 268 12.97 6.14 16.54
N ASP A 269 13.55 5.07 17.08
CA ASP A 269 14.55 4.24 16.41
C ASP A 269 14.11 2.79 16.15
N THR A 270 12.83 2.49 16.37
CA THR A 270 12.31 1.13 16.20
C THR A 270 12.23 0.73 14.73
N SER A 271 12.74 -0.46 14.42
CA SER A 271 12.66 -1.03 13.07
C SER A 271 11.29 -1.63 12.79
N GLY A 272 10.71 -1.27 11.65
CA GLY A 272 9.55 -1.95 11.10
C GLY A 272 9.94 -3.34 10.55
N ILE A 273 9.22 -4.37 11.00
CA ILE A 273 9.27 -5.77 10.56
C ILE A 273 7.86 -6.21 10.13
N GLY A 274 7.70 -6.64 8.88
CA GLY A 274 6.40 -7.02 8.33
C GLY A 274 6.06 -8.48 8.57
N SER A 275 6.03 -8.93 9.82
CA SER A 275 5.73 -10.32 10.13
C SER A 275 4.22 -10.60 10.09
N LYS A 276 3.71 -10.92 8.89
CA LYS A 276 2.61 -11.88 8.73
C LYS A 276 3.20 -13.02 7.92
N THR A 277 3.49 -14.14 8.57
CA THR A 277 4.05 -15.33 7.92
C THR A 277 3.35 -15.55 6.59
N ALA A 278 4.11 -15.51 5.49
CA ALA A 278 3.62 -15.77 4.15
C ALA A 278 2.87 -17.10 4.14
N ALA A 279 1.54 -17.05 4.19
CA ALA A 279 0.70 -18.22 4.06
C ALA A 279 0.64 -18.58 2.57
N SER A 280 1.63 -19.32 2.07
CA SER A 280 1.52 -20.38 1.06
C SER A 280 2.90 -20.87 0.60
N GLY A 281 3.27 -22.10 0.97
CA GLY A 281 4.08 -22.94 0.08
C GLY A 281 5.47 -23.41 0.53
N THR A 282 5.67 -23.84 1.78
CA THR A 282 6.67 -24.88 2.04
C THR A 282 5.94 -26.17 2.39
N ARG A 283 5.63 -26.98 1.36
CA ARG A 283 5.40 -28.40 1.60
C ARG A 283 6.75 -28.98 1.98
N GLU A 284 6.89 -29.31 3.25
CA GLU A 284 7.88 -30.28 3.67
C GLU A 284 7.69 -31.56 2.86
N SER A 285 8.78 -32.07 2.32
CA SER A 285 8.91 -33.49 2.05
C SER A 285 10.31 -33.86 2.49
N GLY A 286 10.40 -34.23 3.77
CA GLY A 286 11.49 -35.03 4.24
C GLY A 286 11.44 -36.42 3.60
N SER A 287 12.62 -36.93 3.25
CA SER A 287 13.16 -38.26 3.60
C SER A 287 14.55 -38.37 2.99
#